data_AF-A0A3N0GYS7-F1
#
_entry.id   AF-A0A3N0GYS7-F1
#
_cell.length_a   1.000
_cell.length_b   1.000
_cell.length_c   1.000
_cell.angle_alpha   90.00
_cell.angle_beta   90.00
_cell.angle_gamma   90.00
#
_symmetry.space_group_name_H-M   'P 1'
#
loop_
_entity.id
_entity.type
_entity.pdbx_description
1 polymer ?
#
loop_
_entity_poly.entity_id
_entity_poly.type
_entity_poly.pdbx_seq_one_letter_code
_entity_poly.pdbx_strand_id
1 'polypeptide(L)'
;MAETTRTEVAAQTEEIRQATHALQQQVADINRELEERRRARADRRTSVIQDLRDGYSFDTVASALEQANEIKGLWHGAVTVPAGPSFGSPRVRIFWGEERLGGRFSTGNIFDDAPPAIVLSYEVPHDEQASGYKTASIRWRHGQTAGEALDELITDMQTAGHTSAAARVGSEVFSNLADALEQALSARAGEDDGWITGPLDEWIADGWAVTESGLESRDGGLRIPAAAFPDARFEAVSAATKEPPKKFDPDVPDDVDPDLWACAVERSRYKFKGSQSASIASQGLGPKAYTSKWNPRRDDWPLAEQS
;
A
#
# COMPACT_ATOMS: atom_id res chain seq x y z
N MET A 1 -9.88 30.80 66.11
CA MET A 1 -9.02 29.88 65.34
C MET A 1 -9.83 28.83 64.57
N ALA A 2 -10.70 28.03 65.20
CA ALA A 2 -11.47 26.98 64.50
C ALA A 2 -12.43 27.49 63.40
N GLU A 3 -12.94 28.72 63.53
CA GLU A 3 -13.87 29.31 62.55
C GLU A 3 -13.15 29.76 61.28
N THR A 4 -11.94 30.33 61.42
CA THR A 4 -11.08 30.76 60.31
C THR A 4 -10.60 29.59 59.45
N THR A 5 -10.27 28.46 60.08
CA THR A 5 -9.86 27.24 59.35
C THR A 5 -11.02 26.64 58.54
N ARG A 6 -12.26 26.83 58.98
CA ARG A 6 -13.45 26.29 58.31
C ARG A 6 -13.82 27.09 57.07
N THR A 7 -13.68 28.42 57.11
CA THR A 7 -13.86 29.29 55.94
C THR A 7 -12.78 29.07 54.88
N GLU A 8 -11.54 28.84 55.30
CA GLU A 8 -10.42 28.58 54.39
C GLU A 8 -10.57 27.24 53.64
N VAL A 9 -11.00 26.18 54.34
CA VAL A 9 -11.30 24.88 53.70
C VAL A 9 -12.49 24.98 52.75
N ALA A 10 -13.51 25.76 53.08
CA ALA A 10 -14.67 25.97 52.21
C ALA A 10 -14.30 26.70 50.90
N ALA A 11 -13.43 27.72 50.99
CA ALA A 11 -12.92 28.43 49.83
C ALA A 11 -12.06 27.52 48.93
N GLN A 12 -11.15 26.74 49.51
CA GLN A 12 -10.34 25.76 48.77
C GLN A 12 -11.19 24.68 48.10
N THR A 13 -12.26 24.22 48.76
CA THR A 13 -13.16 23.22 48.19
C THR A 13 -13.92 23.78 46.98
N GLU A 14 -14.36 25.05 47.05
CA GLU A 14 -15.03 25.72 45.94
C GLU A 14 -14.08 25.96 44.76
N GLU A 15 -12.84 26.39 45.02
CA GLU A 15 -11.81 26.52 43.99
C GLU A 15 -11.51 25.17 43.30
N ILE A 16 -11.35 24.09 44.06
CA ILE A 16 -11.16 22.74 43.51
C ILE A 16 -12.37 22.31 42.67
N ARG A 17 -13.59 22.62 43.13
CA ARG A 17 -14.81 22.30 42.38
C ARG A 17 -14.87 23.07 41.06
N GLN A 18 -14.54 24.35 41.06
CA GLN A 18 -14.49 25.18 39.86
C GLN A 18 -13.41 24.71 38.89
N ALA A 19 -12.20 24.40 39.38
CA ALA A 19 -11.12 23.84 38.58
C ALA A 19 -11.51 22.48 37.98
N THR A 20 -12.16 21.62 38.76
CA THR A 20 -12.66 20.32 38.29
C THR A 20 -13.70 20.48 37.20
N HIS A 21 -14.65 21.41 37.37
CA HIS A 21 -15.67 21.68 36.36
C HIS A 21 -15.06 22.25 35.06
N ALA A 22 -14.12 23.20 35.18
CA ALA A 22 -13.42 23.76 34.02
C ALA A 22 -12.62 22.68 33.27
N LEU A 23 -11.93 21.79 33.99
CA LEU A 23 -11.20 20.68 33.39
C LEU A 23 -12.14 19.69 32.70
N GLN A 24 -13.26 19.34 33.34
CA GLN A 24 -14.28 18.47 32.73
C GLN A 24 -14.84 19.07 31.44
N GLN A 25 -15.09 20.38 31.41
CA GLN A 25 -15.55 21.08 30.22
C GLN A 25 -14.49 21.07 29.12
N GLN A 26 -13.23 21.36 29.46
CA GLN A 26 -12.13 21.31 28.49
C GLN A 26 -11.93 19.92 27.90
N VAL A 27 -12.02 18.86 28.73
CA VAL A 27 -11.95 17.47 28.26
C VAL A 27 -13.13 17.16 27.34
N ALA A 28 -14.34 17.61 27.67
CA ALA A 28 -15.52 17.41 26.83
C ALA A 28 -15.40 18.12 25.47
N ASP A 29 -14.85 19.34 25.44
CA ASP A 29 -14.64 20.10 24.20
C ASP A 29 -13.55 19.47 23.32
N ILE A 30 -12.43 19.03 23.91
CA ILE A 30 -11.37 18.30 23.20
C ILE A 30 -11.90 16.99 22.61
N ASN A 31 -12.70 16.24 23.38
CA ASN A 31 -13.30 15.00 22.90
C ASN A 31 -14.25 15.26 21.73
N ARG A 32 -15.05 16.32 21.79
CA ARG A 32 -15.95 16.71 20.70
C ARG A 32 -15.18 17.07 19.43
N GLU A 33 -14.15 17.92 19.55
CA GLU A 33 -13.31 18.31 18.41
C GLU A 33 -12.59 17.08 17.80
N LEU A 34 -12.13 16.15 18.65
CA LEU A 34 -11.52 14.91 18.19
C LEU A 34 -12.51 14.01 17.45
N GLU A 35 -13.74 13.87 17.94
CA GLU A 35 -14.81 13.11 17.30
C GLU A 35 -15.21 13.73 15.95
N GLU A 36 -15.37 15.05 15.88
CA GLU A 36 -15.66 15.76 14.62
C GLU A 36 -14.55 15.55 13.58
N ARG A 37 -13.28 15.65 14.00
CA ARG A 37 -12.13 15.37 13.12
C ARG A 37 -12.08 13.91 12.66
N ARG A 38 -12.47 12.97 13.53
CA ARG A 38 -12.54 11.54 13.16
C ARG A 38 -13.63 11.29 12.12
N ARG A 39 -14.82 11.86 12.31
CA ARG A 39 -15.94 11.75 11.35
C ARG A 39 -15.58 12.36 10.01
N ALA A 40 -15.07 13.59 9.98
CA ALA A 40 -14.66 14.25 8.74
C ALA A 40 -13.58 13.46 7.98
N ARG A 41 -12.68 12.78 8.69
CA ARG A 41 -11.68 11.87 8.06
C ARG A 41 -12.32 10.59 7.51
N ALA A 42 -13.27 10.00 8.23
CA ALA A 42 -14.01 8.83 7.75
C ALA A 42 -14.82 9.18 6.48
N ASP A 43 -15.60 10.26 6.53
CA ASP A 43 -16.40 10.74 5.40
C ASP A 43 -15.53 10.99 4.15
N ARG A 44 -14.35 11.58 4.33
CA ARG A 44 -13.39 11.79 3.24
C ARG A 44 -12.90 10.49 2.62
N ARG A 45 -12.63 9.45 3.43
CA ARG A 45 -12.21 8.14 2.90
C ARG A 45 -13.33 7.47 2.12
N THR A 46 -14.55 7.48 2.67
CA THR A 46 -15.73 6.92 1.99
C THR A 46 -15.95 7.62 0.64
N SER A 47 -15.83 8.95 0.59
CA SER A 47 -15.91 9.70 -0.67
C SER A 47 -14.84 9.27 -1.67
N VAL A 48 -13.58 9.14 -1.24
CA VAL A 48 -12.47 8.75 -2.12
C VAL A 48 -12.66 7.35 -2.71
N ILE A 49 -13.19 6.41 -1.93
CA ILE A 49 -13.54 5.06 -2.42
C ILE A 49 -14.72 5.11 -3.38
N GLN A 50 -15.77 5.88 -3.07
CA GLN A 50 -16.91 6.04 -3.96
C GLN A 50 -16.48 6.64 -5.30
N ASP A 51 -15.68 7.71 -5.29
CA ASP A 51 -15.16 8.36 -6.49
C ASP A 51 -14.33 7.38 -7.34
N LEU A 52 -13.55 6.50 -6.70
CA LEU A 52 -12.77 5.46 -7.36
C LEU A 52 -13.64 4.38 -7.99
N ARG A 53 -14.79 4.05 -7.39
CA ARG A 53 -15.79 3.09 -7.93
C ARG A 53 -16.59 3.68 -9.07
N ASP A 54 -16.88 4.98 -9.01
CA ASP A 54 -17.66 5.69 -10.04
C ASP A 54 -16.82 5.93 -11.31
N GLY A 55 -15.49 6.03 -11.19
CA GLY A 55 -14.61 6.10 -12.35
C GLY A 55 -13.11 6.07 -12.06
N TYR A 56 -12.37 5.44 -12.97
CA TYR A 56 -10.91 5.36 -12.94
C TYR A 56 -10.30 6.53 -13.71
N SER A 57 -10.09 7.66 -13.03
CA SER A 57 -9.30 8.78 -13.56
C SER A 57 -7.96 8.85 -12.85
N PHE A 58 -7.02 9.59 -13.44
CA PHE A 58 -5.75 9.87 -12.79
C PHE A 58 -5.96 10.46 -11.39
N ASP A 59 -6.88 11.41 -11.24
CA ASP A 59 -7.09 12.12 -9.97
C ASP A 59 -7.74 11.25 -8.89
N THR A 60 -8.69 10.38 -9.25
CA THR A 60 -9.35 9.49 -8.29
C THR A 60 -8.35 8.45 -7.78
N VAL A 61 -7.57 7.83 -8.67
CA VAL A 61 -6.52 6.87 -8.28
C VAL A 61 -5.41 7.56 -7.48
N ALA A 62 -4.95 8.73 -7.91
CA ALA A 62 -3.93 9.49 -7.19
C ALA A 62 -4.40 9.87 -5.78
N SER A 63 -5.66 10.33 -5.63
CA SER A 63 -6.22 10.67 -4.33
C SER A 63 -6.35 9.45 -3.41
N ALA A 64 -6.77 8.30 -3.94
CA ALA A 64 -6.86 7.06 -3.18
C ALA A 64 -5.49 6.56 -2.72
N LEU A 65 -4.48 6.58 -3.59
CA LEU A 65 -3.09 6.28 -3.24
C LEU A 65 -2.55 7.23 -2.16
N GLU A 66 -2.83 8.53 -2.27
CA GLU A 66 -2.43 9.55 -1.28
C GLU A 66 -3.01 9.23 0.11
N GLN A 67 -4.33 9.00 0.18
CA GLN A 67 -5.01 8.70 1.43
C GLN A 67 -4.50 7.40 2.06
N ALA A 68 -4.31 6.35 1.24
CA ALA A 68 -3.81 5.07 1.71
C ALA A 68 -2.39 5.21 2.27
N ASN A 69 -1.54 6.01 1.63
CA ASN A 69 -0.18 6.28 2.11
C ASN A 69 -0.11 7.15 3.36
N GLU A 70 -0.99 8.15 3.49
CA GLU A 70 -1.05 9.01 4.67
C GLU A 70 -1.27 8.23 5.97
N ILE A 71 -2.05 7.16 5.89
CA ILE A 71 -2.34 6.27 7.02
C ILE A 71 -1.47 5.03 7.06
N LYS A 72 -0.41 4.96 6.22
CA LYS A 72 0.48 3.80 6.09
C LYS A 72 -0.28 2.50 5.82
N GLY A 73 -1.30 2.59 4.96
CA GLY A 73 -2.08 1.47 4.46
C GLY A 73 -1.33 0.67 3.40
N LEU A 74 -0.35 1.25 2.71
CA LEU A 74 0.43 0.59 1.65
C LEU A 74 1.88 0.35 2.05
N TRP A 75 2.41 -0.80 1.67
CA TRP A 75 3.80 -1.17 1.83
C TRP A 75 4.67 -0.41 0.83
N HIS A 76 5.64 0.37 1.33
CA HIS A 76 6.52 1.21 0.49
C HIS A 76 5.79 2.16 -0.48
N GLY A 77 4.57 2.57 -0.14
CA GLY A 77 3.80 3.50 -0.96
C GLY A 77 3.31 2.92 -2.29
N ALA A 78 3.30 1.60 -2.43
CA ALA A 78 2.95 0.88 -3.64
C ALA A 78 1.95 -0.23 -3.33
N VAL A 79 1.20 -0.63 -4.35
CA VAL A 79 0.34 -1.82 -4.28
C VAL A 79 0.49 -2.62 -5.56
N THR A 80 0.54 -3.94 -5.43
CA THR A 80 0.54 -4.87 -6.57
C THR A 80 -0.84 -5.49 -6.70
N VAL A 81 -1.38 -5.54 -7.92
CA VAL A 81 -2.69 -6.14 -8.19
C VAL A 81 -2.67 -7.03 -9.43
N PRO A 82 -3.52 -8.06 -9.52
CA PRO A 82 -3.78 -8.81 -10.75
C PRO A 82 -4.38 -7.91 -11.82
N ALA A 83 -3.81 -7.98 -13.02
CA ALA A 83 -4.31 -7.30 -14.21
C ALA A 83 -5.22 -8.19 -15.07
N GLY A 84 -5.99 -9.08 -14.45
CA GLY A 84 -6.95 -9.93 -15.13
C GLY A 84 -7.70 -10.85 -14.15
N PRO A 85 -8.66 -11.65 -14.63
CA PRO A 85 -9.58 -12.39 -13.77
C PRO A 85 -9.01 -13.70 -13.19
N SER A 86 -7.84 -14.14 -13.63
CA SER A 86 -7.27 -15.44 -13.24
C SER A 86 -6.15 -15.28 -12.20
N PHE A 87 -5.93 -16.30 -11.37
CA PHE A 87 -4.84 -16.28 -10.38
C PHE A 87 -3.47 -16.11 -11.05
N GLY A 88 -3.28 -16.70 -12.23
CA GLY A 88 -2.08 -16.56 -13.05
C GLY A 88 -2.01 -15.29 -13.91
N SER A 89 -2.94 -14.35 -13.77
CA SER A 89 -2.92 -13.09 -14.53
C SER A 89 -1.67 -12.26 -14.21
N PRO A 90 -1.19 -11.46 -15.17
CA PRO A 90 -0.04 -10.56 -14.96
C PRO A 90 -0.24 -9.69 -13.72
N ARG A 91 0.86 -9.37 -13.02
CA ARG A 91 0.83 -8.53 -11.83
C ARG A 91 1.34 -7.14 -12.17
N VAL A 92 0.56 -6.12 -11.83
CA VAL A 92 0.91 -4.73 -12.08
C VAL A 92 1.10 -4.06 -10.73
N ARG A 93 2.30 -3.55 -10.52
CA ARG A 93 2.65 -2.72 -9.37
C ARG A 93 2.35 -1.27 -9.70
N ILE A 94 1.54 -0.64 -8.85
CA ILE A 94 1.03 0.71 -9.02
C ILE A 94 1.51 1.54 -7.84
N PHE A 95 2.19 2.64 -8.16
CA PHE A 95 2.75 3.54 -7.15
C PHE A 95 2.92 4.94 -7.70
N TRP A 96 3.10 5.88 -6.81
CA TRP A 96 3.51 7.22 -7.18
C TRP A 96 5.03 7.28 -7.36
N GLY A 97 5.52 7.74 -8.50
CA GLY A 97 6.95 7.71 -8.79
C GLY A 97 7.43 8.88 -9.63
N GLU A 98 8.59 9.43 -9.25
CA GLU A 98 9.40 10.28 -10.11
C GLU A 98 10.14 9.41 -11.14
N GLU A 99 10.39 10.00 -12.30
CA GLU A 99 10.90 9.54 -13.61
C GLU A 99 11.95 8.41 -13.72
N ARG A 100 12.44 7.76 -12.66
CA ARG A 100 13.50 6.74 -12.74
C ARG A 100 13.04 5.35 -13.25
N LEU A 101 12.39 5.31 -14.40
CA LEU A 101 12.19 4.10 -15.21
C LEU A 101 13.38 3.92 -16.15
N GLY A 102 14.50 3.48 -15.59
CA GLY A 102 15.72 3.20 -16.33
C GLY A 102 16.73 2.52 -15.43
N GLY A 103 16.95 1.22 -15.66
CA GLY A 103 17.80 0.38 -14.83
C GLY A 103 19.22 0.91 -14.63
N ARG A 104 19.76 0.59 -13.44
CA ARG A 104 21.15 0.82 -12.97
C ARG A 104 21.55 2.28 -12.76
N PHE A 105 21.65 2.66 -11.49
CA PHE A 105 22.62 3.64 -10.98
C PHE A 105 22.84 4.90 -11.86
N SER A 106 21.78 5.56 -12.32
CA SER A 106 21.94 6.90 -12.87
C SER A 106 22.17 7.89 -11.72
N THR A 107 23.43 8.28 -11.56
CA THR A 107 23.90 9.41 -10.75
C THR A 107 23.49 10.76 -11.37
N GLY A 108 22.25 10.87 -11.83
CA GLY A 108 21.63 12.09 -12.37
C GLY A 108 20.93 12.88 -11.28
N ASN A 109 21.12 14.20 -11.32
CA ASN A 109 20.72 15.17 -10.29
C ASN A 109 19.29 15.01 -9.78
N ILE A 110 19.08 15.34 -8.50
CA ILE A 110 17.80 15.33 -7.74
C ILE A 110 16.81 16.42 -8.26
N PHE A 111 17.05 16.96 -9.46
CA PHE A 111 16.39 18.15 -10.00
C PHE A 111 15.86 17.97 -11.43
N ASP A 112 15.70 16.72 -11.91
CA ASP A 112 14.93 16.52 -13.15
C ASP A 112 13.44 16.69 -12.82
N ASP A 113 12.89 17.84 -13.19
CA ASP A 113 11.51 18.34 -13.00
C ASP A 113 10.47 17.54 -13.82
N ALA A 114 10.49 16.22 -13.69
CA ALA A 114 9.47 15.39 -14.29
C ALA A 114 8.12 15.66 -13.63
N PRO A 115 7.04 15.95 -14.40
CA PRO A 115 5.73 16.12 -13.80
C PRO A 115 5.31 14.84 -13.08
N PRO A 116 4.59 14.98 -11.97
CA PRO A 116 4.10 13.84 -11.20
C PRO A 116 3.28 12.87 -12.04
N ALA A 117 3.53 11.58 -11.86
CA ALA A 117 2.81 10.52 -12.54
C ALA A 117 2.56 9.32 -11.62
N ILE A 118 1.50 8.58 -11.93
CA ILE A 118 1.29 7.24 -11.41
C ILE A 118 2.10 6.30 -12.30
N VAL A 119 2.95 5.49 -11.70
CA VAL A 119 3.77 4.51 -12.41
C VAL A 119 3.05 3.17 -12.36
N LEU A 120 2.86 2.57 -13.54
CA LEU A 120 2.36 1.21 -13.69
C LEU A 120 3.54 0.36 -14.15
N SER A 121 3.92 -0.65 -13.37
CA SER A 121 5.04 -1.53 -13.69
C SER A 121 4.59 -2.98 -13.70
N TYR A 122 4.88 -3.69 -14.78
CA TYR A 122 4.71 -5.14 -14.82
C TYR A 122 5.74 -5.80 -13.88
N GLU A 123 5.25 -6.66 -13.00
CA GLU A 123 6.10 -7.45 -12.12
C GLU A 123 6.44 -8.79 -12.80
N VAL A 124 7.64 -8.83 -13.36
CA VAL A 124 8.19 -10.01 -14.03
C VAL A 124 8.38 -11.15 -13.01
N PRO A 125 7.80 -12.34 -13.24
CA PRO A 125 8.04 -13.54 -12.44
C PRO A 125 9.53 -13.87 -12.27
N HIS A 126 9.91 -14.51 -11.16
CA HIS A 126 11.32 -14.72 -10.80
C HIS A 126 12.09 -15.63 -11.77
N ASP A 127 11.41 -16.64 -12.30
CA ASP A 127 11.92 -17.54 -13.35
C ASP A 127 12.26 -16.78 -14.63
N GLU A 128 11.47 -15.76 -14.97
CA GLU A 128 11.75 -14.87 -16.10
C GLU A 128 12.83 -13.82 -15.78
N GLN A 129 12.91 -13.29 -14.55
CA GLN A 129 13.92 -12.28 -14.18
C GLN A 129 15.37 -12.76 -14.39
N ALA A 130 15.66 -14.03 -14.12
CA ALA A 130 16.99 -14.60 -14.32
C ALA A 130 17.44 -14.61 -15.79
N SER A 131 16.50 -14.47 -16.73
CA SER A 131 16.72 -14.53 -18.18
C SER A 131 17.09 -13.17 -18.80
N GLY A 132 17.18 -12.10 -18.01
CA GLY A 132 17.58 -10.77 -18.49
C GLY A 132 16.48 -9.99 -19.22
N TYR A 133 15.21 -10.38 -19.05
CA TYR A 133 14.09 -9.62 -19.59
C TYR A 133 14.04 -8.21 -19.04
N LYS A 134 13.67 -7.25 -19.90
CA LYS A 134 13.46 -5.87 -19.50
C LYS A 134 12.17 -5.76 -18.68
N THR A 135 12.20 -4.97 -17.61
CA THR A 135 10.98 -4.56 -16.90
C THR A 135 10.16 -3.68 -17.83
N ALA A 136 8.87 -3.95 -17.95
CA ALA A 136 7.93 -3.08 -18.65
C ALA A 136 7.25 -2.15 -17.65
N SER A 137 7.24 -0.85 -17.94
CA SER A 137 6.61 0.14 -17.09
C SER A 137 6.35 1.45 -17.82
N ILE A 138 5.20 2.05 -17.52
CA ILE A 138 4.75 3.31 -18.11
C ILE A 138 4.43 4.34 -17.04
N ARG A 139 4.26 5.58 -17.46
CA ARG A 139 3.82 6.68 -16.61
C ARG A 139 2.44 7.14 -17.04
N TRP A 140 1.46 6.89 -16.18
CA TRP A 140 0.13 7.45 -16.33
C TRP A 140 0.13 8.90 -15.84
N ARG A 141 -0.10 9.82 -16.76
CA ARG A 141 -0.06 11.28 -16.54
C ARG A 141 -1.45 11.87 -16.41
N HIS A 142 -1.52 13.06 -15.82
CA HIS A 142 -2.76 13.83 -15.79
C HIS A 142 -3.25 14.12 -17.23
N GLY A 143 -4.56 13.93 -17.45
CA GLY A 143 -5.20 14.06 -18.76
C GLY A 143 -5.22 12.79 -19.61
N GLN A 144 -4.42 11.77 -19.28
CA GLN A 144 -4.55 10.44 -19.88
C GLN A 144 -5.68 9.66 -19.21
N THR A 145 -6.46 8.94 -20.00
CA THR A 145 -7.46 7.99 -19.50
C THR A 145 -6.79 6.72 -18.96
N ALA A 146 -7.48 6.01 -18.08
CA ALA A 146 -7.03 4.71 -17.57
C ALA A 146 -6.79 3.68 -18.70
N GLY A 147 -7.63 3.72 -19.75
CA GLY A 147 -7.49 2.86 -20.93
C GLY A 147 -6.20 3.16 -21.72
N GLU A 148 -5.92 4.42 -21.99
CA GLU A 148 -4.69 4.83 -22.70
C GLU A 148 -3.42 4.40 -21.93
N ALA A 149 -3.41 4.57 -20.59
CA ALA A 149 -2.29 4.14 -19.76
C ALA A 149 -2.11 2.61 -19.78
N LEU A 150 -3.21 1.85 -19.83
CA LEU A 150 -3.17 0.40 -19.90
C LEU A 150 -2.69 -0.08 -21.29
N ASP A 151 -3.15 0.54 -22.36
CA ASP A 151 -2.71 0.26 -23.73
C ASP A 151 -1.22 0.55 -23.92
N GLU A 152 -0.72 1.63 -23.30
CA GLU A 152 0.70 1.97 -23.27
C GLU A 152 1.51 0.88 -22.52
N LEU A 153 1.01 0.41 -21.37
CA LEU A 153 1.64 -0.68 -20.61
C LEU A 153 1.69 -1.99 -21.42
N ILE A 154 0.60 -2.35 -22.09
CA ILE A 154 0.52 -3.54 -22.94
C ILE A 154 1.54 -3.45 -24.07
N THR A 155 1.66 -2.27 -24.71
CA THR A 155 2.63 -2.01 -25.77
C THR A 155 4.08 -2.14 -25.27
N ASP A 156 4.36 -1.58 -24.10
CA ASP A 156 5.70 -1.68 -23.49
C ASP A 156 6.03 -3.12 -23.07
N MET A 157 5.06 -3.87 -22.52
CA MET A 157 5.20 -5.30 -22.22
C MET A 157 5.51 -6.11 -23.48
N GLN A 158 4.80 -5.89 -24.59
CA GLN A 158 5.08 -6.56 -25.86
C GLN A 158 6.48 -6.23 -26.38
N THR A 159 6.89 -4.96 -26.29
CA THR A 159 8.23 -4.50 -26.69
C THR A 159 9.34 -5.10 -25.83
N ALA A 160 9.07 -5.31 -24.55
CA ALA A 160 9.97 -5.97 -23.60
C ALA A 160 10.02 -7.50 -23.76
N GLY A 161 9.21 -8.08 -24.65
CA GLY A 161 9.17 -9.52 -24.95
C GLY A 161 8.10 -10.32 -24.19
N HIS A 162 7.23 -9.65 -23.42
CA HIS A 162 6.21 -10.26 -22.56
C HIS A 162 4.86 -10.43 -23.26
N THR A 163 4.84 -10.84 -24.53
CA THR A 163 3.62 -10.87 -25.36
C THR A 163 2.50 -11.73 -24.77
N SER A 164 2.82 -12.89 -24.19
CA SER A 164 1.84 -13.80 -23.58
C SER A 164 1.23 -13.26 -22.29
N ALA A 165 2.00 -12.50 -21.51
CA ALA A 165 1.50 -11.78 -20.35
C ALA A 165 0.66 -10.58 -20.80
N ALA A 166 1.14 -9.79 -21.77
CA ALA A 166 0.45 -8.61 -22.28
C ALA A 166 -0.96 -8.94 -22.80
N ALA A 167 -1.14 -10.09 -23.47
CA ALA A 167 -2.44 -10.54 -23.96
C ALA A 167 -3.48 -10.88 -22.86
N ARG A 168 -3.04 -11.00 -21.61
CA ARG A 168 -3.88 -11.32 -20.44
C ARG A 168 -4.10 -10.11 -19.52
N VAL A 169 -3.56 -8.95 -19.89
CA VAL A 169 -3.81 -7.68 -19.22
C VAL A 169 -5.18 -7.16 -19.64
N GLY A 170 -6.04 -6.86 -18.67
CA GLY A 170 -7.39 -6.34 -18.86
C GLY A 170 -7.73 -5.22 -17.89
N SER A 171 -8.90 -4.61 -18.09
CA SER A 171 -9.40 -3.49 -17.28
C SER A 171 -9.63 -3.86 -15.81
N GLU A 172 -9.68 -5.14 -15.48
CA GLU A 172 -9.79 -5.68 -14.12
C GLU A 172 -8.67 -5.17 -13.20
N VAL A 173 -7.53 -4.73 -13.76
CA VAL A 173 -6.46 -4.08 -12.97
C VAL A 173 -6.99 -2.93 -12.11
N PHE A 174 -7.94 -2.14 -12.62
CA PHE A 174 -8.47 -0.97 -11.93
C PHE A 174 -9.54 -1.33 -10.90
N SER A 175 -10.38 -2.34 -11.17
CA SER A 175 -11.32 -2.86 -10.16
C SER A 175 -10.58 -3.51 -9.00
N ASN A 176 -9.55 -4.33 -9.30
CA ASN A 176 -8.70 -4.95 -8.30
C ASN A 176 -7.89 -3.90 -7.51
N LEU A 177 -7.47 -2.81 -8.15
CA LEU A 177 -6.87 -1.66 -7.46
C LEU A 177 -7.85 -0.98 -6.51
N ALA A 178 -9.10 -0.79 -6.92
CA ALA A 178 -10.12 -0.21 -6.06
C ALA A 178 -10.37 -1.07 -4.82
N ASP A 179 -10.53 -2.39 -5.00
CA ASP A 179 -10.67 -3.34 -3.91
C ASP A 179 -9.45 -3.27 -2.97
N ALA A 180 -8.25 -3.30 -3.53
CA ALA A 180 -7.01 -3.24 -2.77
C ALA A 180 -6.89 -1.96 -1.91
N LEU A 181 -7.19 -0.80 -2.50
CA LEU A 181 -7.11 0.49 -1.80
C LEU A 181 -8.21 0.66 -0.75
N GLU A 182 -9.41 0.16 -1.02
CA GLU A 182 -10.49 0.10 -0.04
C GLU A 182 -10.08 -0.71 1.19
N GLN A 183 -9.56 -1.92 0.98
CA GLN A 183 -9.10 -2.77 2.10
C GLN A 183 -7.91 -2.16 2.85
N ALA A 184 -6.96 -1.54 2.14
CA ALA A 184 -5.86 -0.81 2.74
C ALA A 184 -6.32 0.37 3.61
N LEU A 185 -7.39 1.06 3.19
CA LEU A 185 -7.97 2.18 3.92
C LEU A 185 -8.76 1.73 5.16
N SER A 186 -9.68 0.77 4.99
CA SER A 186 -10.55 0.28 6.08
C SER A 186 -9.76 -0.39 7.21
N ALA A 187 -8.73 -1.17 6.89
CA ALA A 187 -7.90 -1.82 7.90
C ALA A 187 -7.12 -0.83 8.80
N ARG A 188 -6.81 0.36 8.30
CA ARG A 188 -6.13 1.41 9.07
C ARG A 188 -7.10 2.39 9.73
N ALA A 189 -8.35 2.38 9.32
CA ALA A 189 -9.42 3.15 9.94
C ALA A 189 -9.86 2.60 11.29
N GLY A 190 -9.57 1.32 11.58
CA GLY A 190 -10.17 0.60 12.71
C GLY A 190 -11.67 0.35 12.50
N GLU A 191 -12.09 0.28 11.24
CA GLU A 191 -13.45 -0.12 10.84
C GLU A 191 -13.62 -1.63 11.06
N ASP A 192 -14.84 -2.06 11.39
CA ASP A 192 -15.16 -3.45 11.75
C ASP A 192 -14.86 -4.45 10.60
N ASP A 193 -14.82 -3.96 9.36
CA ASP A 193 -14.59 -4.77 8.15
C ASP A 193 -13.09 -4.89 7.78
N GLY A 194 -12.20 -4.21 8.50
CA GLY A 194 -10.76 -4.23 8.27
C GLY A 194 -10.11 -5.53 8.75
N TRP A 195 -9.76 -6.43 7.83
CA TRP A 195 -9.23 -7.76 8.18
C TRP A 195 -7.70 -7.92 8.05
N ILE A 196 -7.04 -7.08 7.25
CA ILE A 196 -5.57 -7.10 7.08
C ILE A 196 -4.86 -6.43 8.27
N THR A 197 -3.74 -7.00 8.71
CA THR A 197 -3.02 -6.55 9.91
C THR A 197 -1.93 -5.51 9.60
N GLY A 198 -1.23 -5.72 8.48
CA GLY A 198 -0.10 -4.90 8.02
C GLY A 198 -0.46 -3.93 6.88
N PRO A 199 0.46 -3.03 6.48
CA PRO A 199 0.35 -2.31 5.22
C PRO A 199 0.29 -3.32 4.06
N LEU A 200 -0.61 -3.09 3.12
CA LEU A 200 -0.83 -3.93 1.95
C LEU A 200 0.33 -3.80 0.96
N ASP A 201 0.89 -4.93 0.52
CA ASP A 201 1.90 -4.98 -0.55
C ASP A 201 1.30 -5.53 -1.86
N GLU A 202 0.49 -6.58 -1.76
CA GLU A 202 -0.17 -7.21 -2.91
C GLU A 202 -1.59 -7.65 -2.58
N TRP A 203 -2.53 -7.30 -3.46
CA TRP A 203 -3.86 -7.89 -3.52
C TRP A 203 -3.80 -9.13 -4.41
N ILE A 204 -4.18 -10.30 -3.88
CA ILE A 204 -4.11 -11.57 -4.65
C ILE A 204 -5.45 -11.83 -5.34
N ALA A 205 -6.53 -11.77 -4.55
CA ALA A 205 -7.91 -12.00 -4.94
C ALA A 205 -8.83 -11.45 -3.84
N ASP A 206 -10.15 -11.45 -4.05
CA ASP A 206 -11.08 -11.10 -2.97
C ASP A 206 -10.83 -11.97 -1.72
N GLY A 207 -10.69 -11.30 -0.58
CA GLY A 207 -10.38 -11.92 0.70
C GLY A 207 -8.95 -12.45 0.86
N TRP A 208 -8.01 -12.17 -0.06
CA TRP A 208 -6.62 -12.64 0.03
C TRP A 208 -5.59 -11.55 -0.30
N ALA A 209 -4.63 -11.36 0.61
CA ALA A 209 -3.66 -10.28 0.50
C ALA A 209 -2.30 -10.67 1.10
N VAL A 210 -1.24 -10.08 0.53
CA VAL A 210 0.09 -10.06 1.12
C VAL A 210 0.31 -8.69 1.77
N THR A 211 0.67 -8.69 3.04
CA THR A 211 0.99 -7.49 3.83
C THR A 211 2.41 -7.56 4.34
N GLU A 212 2.91 -6.50 4.99
CA GLU A 212 4.14 -6.57 5.79
C GLU A 212 4.18 -7.77 6.75
N SER A 213 3.00 -8.12 7.30
CA SER A 213 2.88 -9.14 8.34
C SER A 213 2.88 -10.55 7.78
N GLY A 214 2.68 -10.74 6.48
CA GLY A 214 2.66 -12.06 5.83
C GLY A 214 1.52 -12.24 4.82
N LEU A 215 1.12 -13.50 4.63
CA LEU A 215 -0.06 -13.85 3.85
C LEU A 215 -1.28 -13.87 4.77
N GLU A 216 -2.34 -13.17 4.40
CA GLU A 216 -3.58 -13.07 5.18
C GLU A 216 -4.79 -13.44 4.31
N SER A 217 -5.80 -14.06 4.93
CA SER A 217 -7.11 -14.33 4.35
C SER A 217 -8.25 -13.82 5.25
N ARG A 218 -9.30 -13.27 4.64
CA ARG A 218 -10.51 -12.79 5.32
C ARG A 218 -11.36 -13.94 5.88
N ASP A 219 -11.79 -14.85 5.01
CA ASP A 219 -12.92 -15.75 5.31
C ASP A 219 -12.52 -16.93 6.20
N GLY A 220 -11.25 -17.34 6.19
CA GLY A 220 -10.71 -18.40 7.06
C GLY A 220 -9.90 -17.90 8.26
N GLY A 221 -9.70 -16.58 8.39
CA GLY A 221 -8.79 -15.98 9.39
C GLY A 221 -7.35 -16.47 9.28
N LEU A 222 -6.98 -17.09 8.15
CA LEU A 222 -5.68 -17.69 7.94
C LEU A 222 -4.60 -16.60 7.88
N ARG A 223 -3.52 -16.81 8.63
CA ARG A 223 -2.36 -15.93 8.62
C ARG A 223 -1.07 -16.74 8.63
N ILE A 224 -0.31 -16.67 7.54
CA ILE A 224 1.08 -17.15 7.52
C ILE A 224 1.98 -15.93 7.78
N PRO A 225 2.65 -15.84 8.94
CA PRO A 225 3.49 -14.68 9.23
C PRO A 225 4.67 -14.60 8.26
N ALA A 226 5.10 -13.37 7.93
CA ALA A 226 6.24 -13.11 7.04
C ALA A 226 7.49 -13.91 7.44
N ALA A 227 7.74 -14.06 8.75
CA ALA A 227 8.86 -14.81 9.30
C ALA A 227 8.82 -16.34 9.05
N ALA A 228 7.67 -16.89 8.63
CA ALA A 228 7.56 -18.30 8.27
C ALA A 228 8.04 -18.59 6.85
N PHE A 229 8.12 -17.57 5.99
CA PHE A 229 8.62 -17.72 4.63
C PHE A 229 10.15 -17.87 4.63
N PRO A 230 10.72 -18.73 3.77
CA PRO A 230 12.16 -18.96 3.72
C PRO A 230 12.90 -17.70 3.26
N ASP A 231 13.93 -17.30 4.01
CA ASP A 231 14.86 -16.23 3.63
C ASP A 231 15.93 -16.77 2.69
N ALA A 232 16.20 -16.10 1.55
CA ALA A 232 17.28 -16.46 0.64
C ALA A 232 18.65 -16.56 1.32
N ARG A 233 18.90 -15.80 2.40
CA ARG A 233 20.14 -15.93 3.19
C ARG A 233 20.24 -17.31 3.85
N PHE A 234 19.11 -17.84 4.33
CA PHE A 234 19.05 -19.15 4.95
C PHE A 234 19.18 -20.28 3.91
N GLU A 235 18.63 -20.09 2.70
CA GLU A 235 18.84 -21.01 1.58
C GLU A 235 20.32 -21.04 1.15
N ALA A 236 21.00 -19.88 1.07
CA ALA A 236 22.41 -19.80 0.74
C ALA A 236 23.31 -20.46 1.80
N VAL A 237 22.99 -20.29 3.09
CA VAL A 237 23.70 -20.95 4.20
C VAL A 237 23.44 -22.46 4.17
N SER A 238 22.20 -22.90 3.97
CA SER A 238 21.85 -24.33 3.86
C SER A 238 22.59 -25.01 2.70
N ALA A 239 22.69 -24.33 1.55
CA ALA A 239 23.48 -24.79 0.41
C ALA A 239 24.98 -24.92 0.75
N ALA A 240 25.52 -23.99 1.54
CA ALA A 240 26.91 -24.03 1.99
C ALA A 240 27.17 -25.11 3.06
N THR A 241 26.20 -25.39 3.94
CA THR A 241 26.30 -26.41 5.00
C THR A 241 25.88 -27.81 4.54
N LYS A 242 25.39 -27.96 3.30
CA LYS A 242 24.78 -29.19 2.75
C LYS A 242 23.59 -29.69 3.58
N GLU A 243 23.00 -28.83 4.39
CA GLU A 243 21.73 -29.14 5.03
C GLU A 243 20.62 -29.01 3.98
N PRO A 244 19.68 -29.96 3.91
CA PRO A 244 18.54 -29.82 3.02
C PRO A 244 17.76 -28.57 3.44
N PRO A 245 17.49 -27.63 2.52
CA PRO A 245 16.71 -26.45 2.86
C PRO A 245 15.38 -26.92 3.46
N LYS A 246 14.99 -26.33 4.59
CA LYS A 246 13.69 -26.64 5.21
C LYS A 246 12.62 -26.38 4.16
N LYS A 247 11.96 -27.44 3.69
CA LYS A 247 10.91 -27.34 2.68
C LYS A 247 9.77 -26.54 3.30
N PHE A 248 9.64 -25.28 2.90
CA PHE A 248 8.43 -24.53 3.15
C PHE A 248 7.39 -25.07 2.17
N ASP A 249 6.30 -25.63 2.69
CA ASP A 249 5.20 -26.23 1.92
C ASP A 249 3.98 -26.28 2.86
N PRO A 250 3.35 -25.12 3.13
CA PRO A 250 2.24 -25.06 4.07
C PRO A 250 1.04 -25.84 3.51
N ASP A 251 0.38 -26.59 4.40
CA ASP A 251 -0.78 -27.40 4.02
C ASP A 251 -1.90 -26.52 3.45
N VAL A 252 -2.58 -27.03 2.41
CA VAL A 252 -3.75 -26.38 1.81
C VAL A 252 -4.92 -26.45 2.81
N PRO A 253 -5.55 -25.33 3.18
CA PRO A 253 -6.77 -25.38 3.99
C PRO A 253 -7.92 -26.09 3.26
N ASP A 254 -8.75 -26.82 4.01
CA ASP A 254 -9.82 -27.67 3.45
C ASP A 254 -10.87 -26.90 2.61
N ASP A 255 -11.06 -25.61 2.88
CA ASP A 255 -12.06 -24.73 2.29
C ASP A 255 -11.50 -23.77 1.23
N VAL A 256 -10.21 -23.88 0.89
CA VAL A 256 -9.53 -22.98 -0.03
C VAL A 256 -9.26 -23.68 -1.37
N ASP A 257 -9.59 -23.00 -2.45
CA ASP A 257 -9.26 -23.45 -3.80
C ASP A 257 -7.73 -23.72 -3.92
N PRO A 258 -7.30 -24.92 -4.34
CA PRO A 258 -5.88 -25.26 -4.41
C PRO A 258 -5.04 -24.35 -5.31
N ASP A 259 -5.62 -23.85 -6.41
CA ASP A 259 -4.91 -22.97 -7.34
C ASP A 259 -4.76 -21.56 -6.75
N LEU A 260 -5.78 -21.07 -6.03
CA LEU A 260 -5.69 -19.84 -5.25
C LEU A 260 -4.62 -19.97 -4.16
N TRP A 261 -4.61 -21.07 -3.42
CA TRP A 261 -3.62 -21.31 -2.37
C TRP A 261 -2.21 -21.36 -2.91
N ALA A 262 -1.99 -22.12 -3.99
CA ALA A 262 -0.70 -22.22 -4.65
C ALA A 262 -0.20 -20.84 -5.11
N CYS A 263 -1.09 -20.06 -5.76
CA CYS A 263 -0.79 -18.69 -6.16
C CYS A 263 -0.43 -17.82 -4.95
N ALA A 264 -1.27 -17.80 -3.91
CA ALA A 264 -1.08 -16.97 -2.72
C ALA A 264 0.27 -17.25 -2.04
N VAL A 265 0.58 -18.53 -1.81
CA VAL A 265 1.84 -18.96 -1.20
C VAL A 265 3.03 -18.60 -2.09
N GLU A 266 2.95 -18.79 -3.40
CA GLU A 266 4.01 -18.44 -4.35
C GLU A 266 4.27 -16.93 -4.36
N ARG A 267 3.22 -16.11 -4.43
CA ARG A 267 3.32 -14.66 -4.42
C ARG A 267 3.92 -14.15 -3.12
N SER A 268 3.48 -14.64 -1.97
CA SER A 268 4.09 -14.29 -0.69
C SER A 268 5.55 -14.74 -0.59
N ARG A 269 5.88 -15.96 -1.06
CA ARG A 269 7.30 -16.39 -1.15
C ARG A 269 8.10 -15.41 -1.97
N TYR A 270 7.63 -15.00 -3.14
CA TYR A 270 8.36 -14.06 -3.98
C TYR A 270 8.68 -12.74 -3.23
N LYS A 271 7.72 -12.20 -2.46
CA LYS A 271 7.93 -10.98 -1.68
C LYS A 271 8.91 -11.15 -0.51
N PHE A 272 8.86 -12.29 0.19
CA PHE A 272 9.67 -12.51 1.41
C PHE A 272 11.00 -13.22 1.17
N LYS A 273 11.13 -14.04 0.11
CA LYS A 273 12.33 -14.80 -0.24
C LYS A 273 13.53 -13.89 -0.50
N GLY A 274 13.31 -12.69 -1.03
CA GLY A 274 14.39 -11.78 -1.41
C GLY A 274 14.92 -10.86 -0.32
N SER A 275 14.14 -10.51 0.72
CA SER A 275 14.44 -9.41 1.65
C SER A 275 15.15 -8.19 1.00
N GLN A 276 14.85 -7.89 -0.27
CA GLN A 276 15.09 -6.57 -0.85
C GLN A 276 14.22 -5.55 -0.10
N SER A 277 13.04 -5.95 0.37
CA SER A 277 12.17 -5.11 1.20
C SER A 277 12.86 -4.65 2.50
N ALA A 278 13.62 -5.51 3.18
CA ALA A 278 14.33 -5.12 4.42
C ALA A 278 15.53 -4.18 4.16
N SER A 279 16.27 -4.35 3.06
CA SER A 279 17.39 -3.43 2.73
C SER A 279 16.91 -2.12 2.10
N ILE A 280 15.85 -2.13 1.30
CA ILE A 280 15.24 -0.94 0.69
C ILE A 280 14.52 -0.11 1.77
N ALA A 281 13.83 -0.74 2.72
CA ALA A 281 13.20 -0.08 3.86
C ALA A 281 14.21 0.57 4.81
N SER A 282 15.28 -0.16 5.16
CA SER A 282 16.30 0.34 6.09
C SER A 282 17.21 1.41 5.50
N GLN A 283 17.30 1.51 4.17
CA GLN A 283 18.10 2.52 3.48
C GLN A 283 17.29 3.71 2.95
N GLY A 284 15.96 3.72 3.11
CA GLY A 284 15.10 4.78 2.58
C GLY A 284 15.12 4.87 1.04
N LEU A 285 15.47 3.78 0.36
CA LEU A 285 15.65 3.69 -1.09
C LEU A 285 14.37 3.23 -1.83
N GLY A 286 13.27 3.03 -1.11
CA GLY A 286 11.98 2.74 -1.71
C GLY A 286 11.35 3.98 -2.36
N PRO A 287 10.31 3.81 -3.21
CA PRO A 287 9.51 4.95 -3.64
C PRO A 287 9.05 5.72 -2.40
N LYS A 288 9.26 7.04 -2.39
CA LYS A 288 8.77 7.88 -1.30
C LYS A 288 7.25 7.85 -1.33
N ALA A 289 6.64 7.43 -0.23
CA ALA A 289 5.19 7.37 -0.11
C ALA A 289 4.59 8.76 -0.39
N TYR A 290 3.73 8.82 -1.40
CA TYR A 290 3.00 10.02 -1.78
C TYR A 290 1.96 10.38 -0.72
N THR A 291 2.06 11.57 -0.15
CA THR A 291 1.16 12.08 0.91
C THR A 291 0.89 13.55 0.67
N SER A 292 -0.10 14.16 1.32
CA SER A 292 -0.36 15.61 1.24
C SER A 292 0.86 16.49 1.51
N LYS A 293 1.82 16.00 2.30
CA LYS A 293 3.09 16.70 2.54
C LYS A 293 3.99 16.77 1.30
N TRP A 294 3.94 15.74 0.47
CA TRP A 294 4.76 15.57 -0.73
C TRP A 294 3.90 15.59 -1.99
N ASN A 295 2.83 16.39 -1.97
CA ASN A 295 1.88 16.47 -3.05
C ASN A 295 2.32 17.50 -4.11
N PRO A 296 2.76 17.09 -5.30
CA PRO A 296 3.16 17.97 -6.38
C PRO A 296 1.96 18.48 -7.20
N ARG A 297 0.71 18.15 -6.79
CA ARG A 297 -0.51 18.83 -7.25
C ARG A 297 -0.74 20.15 -6.51
N ARG A 298 0.08 20.51 -5.52
CA ARG A 298 -0.02 21.83 -4.90
C ARG A 298 0.50 22.89 -5.86
N ASP A 299 -0.21 24.02 -5.95
CA ASP A 299 0.12 25.17 -6.79
C ASP A 299 1.52 25.78 -6.51
N ASP A 300 2.16 25.41 -5.39
CA ASP A 300 3.51 25.83 -5.02
C ASP A 300 4.61 24.87 -5.48
N TRP A 301 4.26 23.77 -6.16
CA TRP A 301 5.25 22.99 -6.88
C TRP A 301 5.82 23.87 -7.99
N PRO A 302 7.14 24.03 -8.12
CA PRO A 302 7.73 24.81 -9.18
C PRO A 302 7.31 24.17 -10.50
N LEU A 303 6.27 24.72 -11.12
CA LEU A 303 5.99 24.49 -12.53
C LEU A 303 7.20 25.06 -13.23
N ALA A 304 8.13 24.19 -13.61
CA ALA A 304 9.23 24.57 -14.47
C ALA A 304 8.62 25.31 -15.66
N GLU A 305 8.93 26.60 -15.76
CA GLU A 305 8.55 27.40 -16.91
C GLU A 305 9.02 26.63 -18.15
N GLN A 306 8.06 26.20 -18.96
CA GLN A 306 8.29 25.41 -20.16
C GLN A 306 9.37 26.09 -21.00
N SER A 307 10.56 25.49 -21.02
CA SER A 307 11.74 25.95 -21.78
C SER A 307 11.84 25.17 -23.08
#